data_AF-A0A2U3KQW4-F1
#
_entry.id   AF-A0A2U3KQW4-F1
#
_cell.length_a   1.000
_cell.length_b   1.000
_cell.length_c   1.000
_cell.angle_alpha   90.00
_cell.angle_beta   90.00
_cell.angle_gamma   90.00
#
_symmetry.space_group_name_H-M   'P 1'
#
loop_
_entity.id
_entity.type
_entity.pdbx_description
1 polymer ?
#
loop_
_entity_poly.entity_id
_entity_poly.type
_entity_poly.pdbx_seq_one_letter_code
_entity_poly.pdbx_strand_id
1 'polypeptide(L)'
;MVHSGSPAPVEATQSTRFDLFLVSSLFLFLELAFIRWLPAQVLFLTFFTNTVLLASFLGLSLGCLAARHRRNYLPLTPALLAVTIAAGAAMESIRLALQDIIDVGKNATSPQMVYFSTEVRVRDVASFAVPIELVAGLFFLLVAATMIGLGQVLGRRFAALPNAVEAYLVNIGGSLAGLVLFSICSWWLSSSASARGGSRRSGGSRSSRPGCCTS
;
A
#
# COMPACT_ATOMS: atom_id res chain seq x y z
N MET A 1 20.06 -25.38 -50.94
CA MET A 1 19.79 -23.95 -50.72
C MET A 1 19.63 -23.71 -49.23
N VAL A 2 20.71 -23.27 -48.61
CA VAL A 2 20.73 -22.76 -47.23
C VAL A 2 20.39 -21.27 -47.30
N HIS A 3 19.83 -20.75 -46.21
CA HIS A 3 19.69 -19.34 -45.84
C HIS A 3 18.36 -18.63 -46.14
N SER A 4 17.50 -18.60 -45.11
CA SER A 4 16.62 -17.47 -44.77
C SER A 4 16.16 -17.62 -43.32
N GLY A 5 17.10 -17.74 -42.38
CA GLY A 5 16.80 -17.53 -40.96
C GLY A 5 16.69 -16.01 -40.76
N SER A 6 15.50 -15.46 -40.92
CA SER A 6 15.25 -14.06 -40.63
C SER A 6 15.58 -13.80 -39.16
N PRO A 7 16.51 -12.90 -38.79
CA PRO A 7 16.71 -12.54 -37.40
C PRO A 7 15.42 -11.88 -36.91
N ALA A 8 14.75 -12.48 -35.93
CA ALA A 8 13.72 -11.77 -35.19
C ALA A 8 14.33 -10.48 -34.62
N PRO A 9 13.62 -9.34 -34.65
CA PRO A 9 14.21 -8.04 -34.37
C PRO A 9 14.69 -7.99 -32.92
N VAL A 10 16.00 -7.86 -32.72
CA VAL A 10 16.67 -7.77 -31.42
C VAL A 10 16.06 -6.63 -30.56
N GLU A 11 15.62 -5.54 -31.21
CA GLU A 11 14.96 -4.40 -30.56
C GLU A 11 13.64 -4.76 -29.85
N ALA A 12 12.79 -5.59 -30.48
CA ALA A 12 11.51 -5.98 -29.88
C ALA A 12 11.70 -6.82 -28.60
N THR A 13 12.79 -7.60 -28.56
CA THR A 13 13.14 -8.42 -27.39
C THR A 13 13.70 -7.56 -26.26
N GLN A 14 14.55 -6.57 -26.56
CA GLN A 14 15.09 -5.67 -25.53
C GLN A 14 14.01 -4.81 -24.86
N SER A 15 13.10 -4.23 -25.66
CA SER A 15 11.95 -3.49 -25.12
C SER A 15 11.07 -4.39 -24.23
N THR A 16 10.86 -5.64 -24.62
CA THR A 16 10.10 -6.60 -23.81
C THR A 16 10.78 -6.91 -22.48
N ARG A 17 12.11 -7.08 -22.46
CA ARG A 17 12.89 -7.30 -21.24
C ARG A 17 12.78 -6.09 -20.30
N PHE A 18 12.93 -4.89 -20.83
CA PHE A 18 12.83 -3.67 -20.03
C PHE A 18 11.42 -3.47 -19.47
N ASP A 19 10.39 -3.72 -20.28
CA ASP A 19 9.00 -3.63 -19.83
C ASP A 19 8.67 -4.67 -18.76
N LEU A 20 9.17 -5.91 -18.90
CA LEU A 20 9.05 -6.94 -17.88
C LEU A 20 9.77 -6.52 -16.58
N PHE A 21 10.98 -5.99 -16.68
CA PHE A 21 11.75 -5.50 -15.55
C PHE A 21 10.99 -4.39 -14.80
N LEU A 22 10.49 -3.40 -15.52
CA LEU A 22 9.73 -2.29 -14.95
C LEU A 22 8.43 -2.74 -14.29
N VAL A 23 7.66 -3.60 -14.95
CA VAL A 23 6.39 -4.06 -14.39
C VAL A 23 6.59 -4.95 -13.16
N SER A 24 7.65 -5.76 -13.15
CA SER A 24 8.00 -6.60 -11.99
C SER A 24 8.44 -5.74 -10.80
N SER A 25 9.25 -4.71 -11.07
CA SER A 25 9.65 -3.71 -10.07
C SER A 25 8.44 -2.96 -9.49
N LEU A 26 7.55 -2.48 -10.37
CA LEU A 26 6.35 -1.74 -9.96
C LEU A 26 5.37 -2.63 -9.17
N PHE A 27 5.18 -3.88 -9.60
CA PHE A 27 4.32 -4.84 -8.91
C PHE A 27 4.80 -5.07 -7.48
N LEU A 28 6.08 -5.42 -7.30
CA LEU A 28 6.62 -5.68 -5.97
C LEU A 28 6.67 -4.42 -5.11
N PHE A 29 6.99 -3.26 -5.71
CA PHE A 29 6.95 -1.98 -5.01
C PHE A 29 5.54 -1.69 -4.46
N LEU A 30 4.49 -1.90 -5.26
CA LEU A 30 3.10 -1.67 -4.83
C LEU A 30 2.66 -2.69 -3.77
N GLU A 31 3.06 -3.96 -3.90
CA GLU A 31 2.81 -4.99 -2.89
C GLU A 31 3.38 -4.57 -1.52
N LEU A 32 4.65 -4.17 -1.48
CA LEU A 32 5.30 -3.67 -0.26
C LEU A 32 4.66 -2.39 0.27
N ALA A 33 4.28 -1.47 -0.62
CA ALA A 33 3.59 -0.24 -0.25
C ALA A 33 2.24 -0.53 0.41
N PHE A 34 1.46 -1.46 -0.13
CA PHE A 34 0.18 -1.87 0.45
C PHE A 34 0.35 -2.58 1.78
N ILE A 35 1.32 -3.49 1.92
CA ILE A 35 1.58 -4.20 3.18
C ILE A 35 1.99 -3.22 4.29
N ARG A 36 2.72 -2.16 3.95
CA ARG A 36 3.14 -1.14 4.93
C ARG A 36 2.03 -0.13 5.25
N TRP A 37 1.34 0.38 4.23
CA TRP A 37 0.43 1.52 4.39
C TRP A 37 -0.98 1.11 4.82
N LEU A 38 -1.53 0.03 4.27
CA LEU A 38 -2.92 -0.35 4.57
C LEU A 38 -3.15 -0.75 6.04
N PRO A 39 -2.25 -1.51 6.71
CA PRO A 39 -2.43 -1.82 8.14
C PRO A 39 -2.26 -0.61 9.05
N ALA A 40 -1.55 0.44 8.62
CA ALA A 40 -1.47 1.70 9.35
C ALA A 40 -2.81 2.46 9.32
N GLN A 41 -3.58 2.25 8.25
CA GLN A 41 -4.83 2.96 7.97
C GLN A 41 -6.06 2.22 8.53
N VAL A 42 -6.07 0.90 8.36
CA VAL A 42 -7.18 0.02 8.75
C VAL A 42 -6.64 -0.94 9.79
N LEU A 43 -6.87 -0.64 11.07
CA LEU A 43 -6.31 -1.39 12.19
C LEU A 43 -6.64 -2.89 12.10
N PHE A 44 -7.81 -3.25 11.56
CA PHE A 44 -8.21 -4.65 11.38
C PHE A 44 -7.28 -5.48 10.48
N LEU A 45 -6.63 -4.85 9.50
CA LEU A 45 -5.67 -5.53 8.63
C LEU A 45 -4.39 -5.93 9.38
N THR A 46 -4.12 -5.36 10.55
CA THR A 46 -2.99 -5.80 11.40
C THR A 46 -3.23 -7.16 12.06
N PHE A 47 -4.48 -7.56 12.28
CA PHE A 47 -4.82 -8.91 12.75
C PHE A 47 -4.70 -9.95 11.64
N PHE A 48 -4.99 -9.56 10.40
CA PHE A 48 -4.91 -10.42 9.22
C PHE A 48 -3.79 -9.99 8.28
N THR A 49 -2.55 -10.00 8.78
CA THR A 49 -1.35 -9.48 8.10
C THR A 49 -1.13 -10.06 6.71
N ASN A 50 -1.50 -11.33 6.48
CA ASN A 50 -1.32 -12.01 5.20
C ASN A 50 -2.39 -11.66 4.15
N THR A 51 -3.45 -10.95 4.52
CA THR A 51 -4.57 -10.62 3.61
C THR A 51 -4.09 -9.83 2.39
N VAL A 52 -3.23 -8.84 2.59
CA VAL A 52 -2.73 -7.98 1.51
C VAL A 52 -1.80 -8.76 0.57
N LEU A 53 -0.96 -9.64 1.13
CA LEU A 53 -0.10 -10.55 0.37
C LEU A 53 -0.93 -11.50 -0.49
N LEU A 54 -1.91 -12.19 0.13
CA LEU A 54 -2.81 -13.11 -0.58
C LEU A 54 -3.62 -12.40 -1.66
N ALA A 55 -4.10 -11.18 -1.41
CA ALA A 55 -4.78 -10.35 -2.39
C ALA A 55 -3.86 -10.02 -3.59
N SER A 56 -2.60 -9.69 -3.32
CA SER A 56 -1.60 -9.39 -4.35
C SER A 56 -1.30 -10.62 -5.20
N PHE A 57 -1.10 -11.79 -4.57
CA PHE A 57 -0.95 -13.07 -5.27
C PHE A 57 -2.18 -13.43 -6.12
N LEU A 58 -3.39 -13.23 -5.59
CA LEU A 58 -4.63 -13.45 -6.33
C LEU A 58 -4.71 -12.51 -7.54
N GLY A 59 -4.44 -11.22 -7.36
CA GLY A 59 -4.46 -10.23 -8.41
C GLY A 59 -3.43 -10.53 -9.52
N LEU A 60 -2.21 -10.92 -9.15
CA LEU A 60 -1.20 -11.39 -10.09
C LEU A 60 -1.68 -12.61 -10.87
N SER A 61 -2.21 -13.61 -10.17
CA SER A 61 -2.68 -14.87 -10.77
C SER A 61 -3.84 -14.63 -11.76
N LEU A 62 -4.83 -13.83 -11.35
CA LEU A 62 -5.95 -13.43 -12.21
C LEU A 62 -5.48 -12.57 -13.38
N GLY A 63 -4.52 -11.67 -13.16
CA GLY A 63 -3.88 -10.88 -14.21
C GLY A 63 -3.18 -11.75 -15.24
N CYS A 64 -2.34 -12.70 -14.79
CA CYS A 64 -1.67 -13.67 -15.66
C CYS A 64 -2.66 -14.55 -16.43
N LEU A 65 -3.77 -14.96 -15.81
CA LEU A 65 -4.84 -15.68 -16.52
C LEU A 65 -5.50 -14.78 -17.58
N ALA A 66 -5.77 -13.52 -17.24
CA ALA A 66 -6.30 -12.50 -18.14
C ALA A 66 -5.31 -12.07 -19.24
N ALA A 67 -4.02 -12.43 -19.15
CA ALA A 67 -3.02 -12.13 -20.17
C ALA A 67 -3.38 -12.75 -21.53
N ARG A 68 -4.08 -13.89 -21.51
CA ARG A 68 -4.59 -14.60 -22.69
C ARG A 68 -5.77 -13.86 -23.36
N HIS A 69 -6.45 -12.97 -22.65
CA HIS A 69 -7.60 -12.24 -23.15
C HIS A 69 -7.18 -10.95 -23.85
N ARG A 70 -7.92 -10.53 -24.90
CA ARG A 70 -7.62 -9.29 -25.66
C ARG A 70 -7.91 -8.00 -24.89
N ARG A 71 -8.73 -8.04 -23.84
CA ARG A 71 -9.05 -6.85 -23.02
C ARG A 71 -7.80 -6.36 -22.29
N ASN A 72 -7.62 -5.05 -22.19
CA ASN A 72 -6.51 -4.46 -21.45
C ASN A 72 -7.03 -3.84 -20.14
N TYR A 73 -6.63 -4.39 -19.00
CA TYR A 73 -7.03 -3.90 -17.67
C TYR A 73 -6.07 -2.84 -17.11
N LEU A 74 -4.93 -2.60 -17.76
CA LEU A 74 -3.94 -1.61 -17.33
C LEU A 74 -4.50 -0.18 -17.20
N PRO A 75 -5.40 0.32 -18.08
CA PRO A 75 -5.98 1.65 -17.91
C PRO A 75 -6.86 1.79 -16.66
N LEU A 76 -7.39 0.67 -16.14
CA LEU A 76 -8.24 0.65 -14.95
C LEU A 76 -7.41 0.63 -13.65
N THR A 77 -6.18 0.10 -13.70
CA THR A 77 -5.27 0.04 -12.56
C THR A 77 -5.09 1.37 -11.81
N PRO A 78 -4.79 2.52 -12.44
CA PRO A 78 -4.63 3.78 -11.70
C PRO A 78 -5.93 4.24 -11.03
N ALA A 79 -7.09 4.00 -11.65
CA ALA A 79 -8.38 4.30 -11.05
C ALA A 79 -8.65 3.42 -9.82
N LEU A 80 -8.40 2.10 -9.91
CA LEU A 80 -8.53 1.17 -8.79
C LEU A 80 -7.54 1.47 -7.67
N LEU A 81 -6.31 1.87 -8.01
CA LEU A 81 -5.31 2.32 -7.04
C LEU A 81 -5.82 3.57 -6.30
N ALA A 82 -6.34 4.56 -7.02
CA ALA A 82 -6.91 5.77 -6.42
C ALA A 82 -8.10 5.44 -5.50
N VAL A 83 -8.99 4.53 -5.91
CA VAL A 83 -10.10 4.06 -5.08
C VAL A 83 -9.59 3.35 -3.82
N THR A 84 -8.55 2.51 -3.94
CA THR A 84 -7.94 1.81 -2.79
C THR A 84 -7.34 2.80 -1.79
N ILE A 85 -6.64 3.82 -2.30
CA ILE A 85 -6.07 4.90 -1.46
C ILE A 85 -7.19 5.72 -0.81
N ALA A 86 -8.23 6.09 -1.56
CA ALA A 86 -9.36 6.86 -1.04
C ALA A 86 -10.13 6.07 0.04
N ALA A 87 -10.35 4.77 -0.17
CA ALA A 87 -10.97 3.89 0.81
C ALA A 87 -10.14 3.80 2.11
N GLY A 88 -8.82 3.69 1.99
CA GLY A 88 -7.91 3.79 3.13
C GLY A 88 -8.06 5.14 3.84
N ALA A 89 -7.86 6.24 3.14
CA ALA A 89 -7.99 7.61 3.68
C ALA A 89 -9.33 7.83 4.42
N ALA A 90 -10.43 7.35 3.84
CA ALA A 90 -11.75 7.40 4.44
C ALA A 90 -11.81 6.62 5.76
N MET A 91 -11.20 5.44 5.84
CA MET A 91 -11.22 4.62 7.06
C MET A 91 -10.50 5.29 8.24
N GLU A 92 -9.36 5.95 8.00
CA GLU A 92 -8.69 6.74 9.05
C GLU A 92 -9.51 7.98 9.43
N SER A 93 -10.13 8.64 8.45
CA SER A 93 -11.00 9.80 8.71
C SER A 93 -12.17 9.41 9.62
N ILE A 94 -12.80 8.25 9.36
CA ILE A 94 -13.86 7.69 10.21
C ILE A 94 -13.30 7.34 11.60
N ARG A 95 -12.11 6.72 11.67
CA ARG A 95 -11.44 6.39 12.93
C ARG A 95 -11.19 7.64 13.79
N LEU A 96 -10.71 8.73 13.18
CA LEU A 96 -10.44 9.99 13.86
C LEU A 96 -11.74 10.68 14.31
N ALA A 97 -12.78 10.69 13.48
CA ALA A 97 -14.08 11.26 13.82
C ALA A 97 -14.74 10.52 15.01
N LEU A 98 -14.62 9.19 15.07
CA LEU A 98 -15.10 8.40 16.21
C LEU A 98 -14.33 8.73 17.50
N GLN A 99 -13.02 9.00 17.42
CA GLN A 99 -12.23 9.38 18.60
C GLN A 99 -12.65 10.75 19.16
N ASP A 100 -12.93 11.72 18.29
CA ASP A 100 -13.35 13.07 18.68
C ASP A 100 -14.72 13.07 19.37
N ILE A 101 -15.69 12.29 18.87
CA ILE A 101 -17.01 12.15 19.48
C ILE A 101 -16.92 11.54 20.89
N ILE A 102 -15.98 10.63 21.12
CA ILE A 102 -15.77 9.98 22.43
C ILE A 102 -15.06 10.93 23.41
N ASP A 103 -14.23 11.87 22.94
CA ASP A 103 -13.51 12.82 23.79
C ASP A 103 -14.40 14.01 24.20
N VAL A 104 -15.23 14.52 23.29
CA VAL A 104 -16.20 15.61 23.59
C VAL A 104 -17.36 15.11 24.46
N GLY A 105 -17.77 13.84 24.32
CA GLY A 105 -18.78 13.20 25.17
C GLY A 105 -18.32 12.89 26.60
N LYS A 106 -17.01 12.97 26.90
CA LYS A 106 -16.42 12.68 28.22
C LYS A 106 -16.14 13.91 29.08
N ASN A 107 -16.52 15.11 28.62
CA ASN A 107 -16.46 16.33 29.44
C ASN A 107 -17.66 16.52 30.38
N ALA A 108 -18.58 15.54 30.44
CA ALA A 108 -19.52 15.39 31.54
C ALA A 108 -19.12 14.16 32.36
N THR A 109 -18.35 14.39 33.42
CA THR A 109 -18.15 13.49 34.58
C THR A 109 -16.95 12.54 34.53
N SER A 110 -15.81 13.09 34.98
CA SER A 110 -14.75 12.48 35.82
C SER A 110 -13.73 11.52 35.18
N PRO A 111 -12.42 11.80 35.35
CA PRO A 111 -11.33 10.90 35.01
C PRO A 111 -11.06 9.97 36.20
N GLN A 112 -11.67 8.79 36.25
CA GLN A 112 -11.15 7.71 37.10
C GLN A 112 -11.23 6.35 36.42
N MET A 113 -10.06 5.73 36.42
CA MET A 113 -9.75 4.33 36.20
C MET A 113 -10.88 3.38 36.61
N VAL A 114 -11.49 2.72 35.64
CA VAL A 114 -12.41 1.60 35.90
C VAL A 114 -12.04 0.46 34.95
N TYR A 115 -11.08 -0.35 35.39
CA TYR A 115 -10.83 -1.73 34.97
C TYR A 115 -11.90 -2.67 35.57
N PHE A 116 -13.19 -2.30 35.47
CA PHE A 116 -14.29 -3.19 35.84
C PHE A 116 -15.03 -3.63 34.59
N SER A 117 -14.87 -4.92 34.30
CA SER A 117 -15.78 -5.76 33.53
C SER A 117 -17.22 -5.59 34.03
N THR A 118 -17.89 -4.58 33.52
CA THR A 118 -19.34 -4.46 33.60
C THR A 118 -19.83 -4.24 32.19
N GLU A 119 -20.80 -5.06 31.84
CA GLU A 119 -21.48 -5.14 30.56
C GLU A 119 -22.20 -3.82 30.27
N VAL A 120 -21.46 -2.77 29.90
CA VAL A 120 -22.07 -1.64 29.21
C VAL A 120 -22.42 -2.17 27.83
N ARG A 121 -23.73 -2.27 27.61
CA ARG A 121 -24.39 -2.75 26.41
C ARG A 121 -24.02 -1.91 25.17
N VAL A 122 -22.80 -2.04 24.68
CA VAL A 122 -22.37 -1.59 23.34
C VAL A 122 -22.66 -2.65 22.27
N ARG A 123 -23.24 -3.80 22.67
CA ARG A 123 -23.61 -4.91 21.78
C ARG A 123 -24.66 -4.53 20.72
N ASP A 124 -25.44 -3.46 20.90
CA ASP A 124 -26.49 -3.06 19.95
C ASP A 124 -26.12 -1.91 19.01
N VAL A 125 -25.01 -1.21 19.25
CA VAL A 125 -24.46 -0.22 18.31
C VAL A 125 -23.30 -0.83 17.50
N ALA A 126 -22.68 -1.90 18.03
CA ALA A 126 -21.64 -2.68 17.37
C ALA A 126 -22.19 -3.74 16.40
N SER A 127 -23.47 -4.13 16.49
CA SER A 127 -24.11 -5.02 15.51
C SER A 127 -24.42 -4.30 14.18
N PHE A 128 -24.49 -2.96 14.20
CA PHE A 128 -24.48 -2.09 13.02
C PHE A 128 -23.09 -1.53 12.67
N ALA A 129 -22.08 -1.79 13.51
CA ALA A 129 -20.69 -1.45 13.21
C ALA A 129 -20.15 -2.49 12.22
N VAL A 130 -19.98 -2.04 10.99
CA VAL A 130 -19.48 -2.77 9.82
C VAL A 130 -18.72 -4.07 10.18
N PRO A 131 -19.22 -5.25 9.77
CA PRO A 131 -18.55 -6.52 10.00
C PRO A 131 -17.10 -6.45 9.54
N ILE A 132 -16.17 -6.81 10.44
CA ILE A 132 -14.73 -6.68 10.22
C ILE A 132 -14.30 -7.51 8.99
N GLU A 133 -14.99 -8.63 8.78
CA GLU A 133 -14.84 -9.53 7.64
C GLU A 133 -15.20 -8.83 6.32
N LEU A 134 -16.23 -7.98 6.30
CA LEU A 134 -16.60 -7.22 5.11
C LEU A 134 -15.56 -6.14 4.79
N VAL A 135 -15.02 -5.47 5.81
CA VAL A 135 -13.93 -4.48 5.61
C VAL A 135 -12.69 -5.18 5.06
N ALA A 136 -12.26 -6.28 5.70
CA ALA A 136 -11.10 -7.05 5.24
C ALA A 136 -11.32 -7.60 3.82
N GLY A 137 -12.50 -8.15 3.54
CA GLY A 137 -12.90 -8.66 2.22
C GLY A 137 -12.92 -7.55 1.16
N LEU A 138 -13.44 -6.37 1.49
CA LEU A 138 -13.44 -5.22 0.59
C LEU A 138 -12.02 -4.80 0.21
N PHE A 139 -11.13 -4.61 1.19
CA PHE A 139 -9.75 -4.24 0.91
C PHE A 139 -8.98 -5.35 0.19
N PHE A 140 -9.26 -6.62 0.51
CA PHE A 140 -8.71 -7.76 -0.23
C PHE A 140 -9.10 -7.69 -1.71
N LEU A 141 -10.37 -7.47 -2.03
CA LEU A 141 -10.85 -7.35 -3.41
C LEU A 141 -10.29 -6.11 -4.12
N LEU A 142 -10.21 -4.97 -3.44
CA LEU A 142 -9.63 -3.74 -4.01
C LEU A 142 -8.14 -3.89 -4.34
N VAL A 143 -7.37 -4.47 -3.43
CA VAL A 143 -5.94 -4.76 -3.65
C VAL A 143 -5.79 -5.75 -4.80
N ALA A 144 -6.51 -6.87 -4.76
CA ALA A 144 -6.46 -7.87 -5.81
C ALA A 144 -6.82 -7.27 -7.18
N ALA A 145 -7.93 -6.50 -7.26
CA ALA A 145 -8.36 -5.85 -8.49
C ALA A 145 -7.33 -4.85 -9.02
N THR A 146 -6.70 -4.06 -8.14
CA THR A 146 -5.64 -3.13 -8.53
C THR A 146 -4.46 -3.87 -9.17
N MET A 147 -4.10 -5.02 -8.62
CA MET A 147 -2.97 -5.84 -9.08
C MET A 147 -3.25 -6.61 -10.39
N ILE A 148 -4.52 -6.79 -10.81
CA ILE A 148 -4.87 -7.52 -12.05
C ILE A 148 -4.23 -6.90 -13.29
N GLY A 149 -4.29 -5.57 -13.43
CA GLY A 149 -3.77 -4.91 -14.64
C GLY A 149 -2.25 -5.02 -14.75
N LEU A 150 -1.51 -4.90 -13.64
CA LEU A 150 -0.07 -5.15 -13.62
C LEU A 150 0.25 -6.62 -13.91
N GLY A 151 -0.45 -7.54 -13.25
CA GLY A 151 -0.27 -8.98 -13.47
C GLY A 151 -0.55 -9.40 -14.91
N GLN A 152 -1.51 -8.75 -15.57
CA GLN A 152 -1.80 -8.98 -16.98
C GLN A 152 -0.65 -8.58 -17.89
N VAL A 153 -0.07 -7.39 -17.67
CA VAL A 153 1.09 -6.94 -18.44
C VAL A 153 2.28 -7.84 -18.16
N LEU A 154 2.52 -8.18 -16.89
CA LEU A 154 3.60 -9.09 -16.47
C LEU A 154 3.48 -10.42 -17.20
N GLY A 155 2.32 -11.07 -17.15
CA GLY A 155 2.08 -12.34 -17.83
C GLY A 155 2.27 -12.27 -19.35
N ARG A 156 1.84 -11.17 -19.99
CA ARG A 156 2.07 -10.96 -21.44
C ARG A 156 3.54 -10.80 -21.78
N ARG A 157 4.30 -10.02 -21.01
CA ARG A 157 5.74 -9.80 -21.28
C ARG A 157 6.57 -11.02 -20.94
N PHE A 158 6.21 -11.74 -19.88
CA PHE A 158 6.83 -13.00 -19.52
C PHE A 158 6.65 -14.05 -20.63
N ALA A 159 5.45 -14.17 -21.19
CA ALA A 159 5.16 -15.08 -22.30
C ALA A 159 5.75 -14.66 -23.66
N ALA A 160 6.13 -13.39 -23.81
CA ALA A 160 6.72 -12.86 -25.04
C ALA A 160 8.22 -13.15 -25.17
N LEU A 161 8.90 -13.55 -24.08
CA LEU A 161 10.32 -13.92 -24.11
C LEU A 161 10.48 -15.41 -24.48
N PRO A 162 11.31 -15.75 -25.48
CA PRO A 162 11.46 -17.13 -25.93
C PRO A 162 12.25 -18.01 -24.95
N ASN A 163 13.13 -17.41 -24.14
CA ASN A 163 13.92 -18.11 -23.13
C ASN A 163 13.31 -17.91 -21.73
N ALA A 164 12.78 -18.98 -21.15
CA ALA A 164 12.14 -18.96 -19.83
C ALA A 164 13.11 -18.60 -18.69
N VAL A 165 14.37 -19.05 -18.77
CA VAL A 165 15.39 -18.74 -17.75
C VAL A 165 15.69 -17.25 -17.76
N GLU A 166 15.82 -16.67 -18.96
CA GLU A 166 16.02 -15.23 -19.10
C GLU A 166 14.83 -14.43 -18.55
N ALA A 167 13.60 -14.80 -18.90
CA ALA A 167 12.39 -14.15 -18.38
C ALA A 167 12.35 -14.17 -16.85
N TYR A 168 12.74 -15.29 -16.25
CA TYR A 168 12.82 -15.43 -14.80
C TYR A 168 13.91 -14.55 -14.17
N LEU A 169 15.10 -14.48 -14.76
CA LEU A 169 16.18 -13.59 -14.29
C LEU A 169 15.77 -12.12 -14.34
N VAL A 170 15.13 -11.69 -15.43
CA VAL A 170 14.62 -10.33 -15.58
C VAL A 170 13.51 -10.04 -14.56
N ASN A 171 12.61 -10.99 -14.32
CA ASN A 171 11.53 -10.87 -13.33
C ASN A 171 12.09 -10.74 -11.90
N ILE A 172 13.05 -11.58 -11.52
CA ILE A 172 13.73 -11.48 -10.22
C ILE A 172 14.48 -10.16 -10.11
N GLY A 173 15.25 -9.78 -11.13
CA GLY A 173 16.02 -8.54 -11.14
C GLY A 173 15.12 -7.32 -10.98
N GLY A 174 13.99 -7.29 -11.68
CA GLY A 174 12.97 -6.25 -11.53
C GLY A 174 12.37 -6.23 -10.13
N SER A 175 12.00 -7.40 -9.60
CA SER A 175 11.44 -7.51 -8.23
C SER A 175 12.42 -7.00 -7.17
N LEU A 176 13.69 -7.39 -7.24
CA LEU A 176 14.73 -6.91 -6.33
C LEU A 176 14.90 -5.39 -6.41
N ALA A 177 14.87 -4.82 -7.63
CA ALA A 177 14.89 -3.39 -7.82
C ALA A 177 13.66 -2.69 -7.20
N GLY A 178 12.48 -3.30 -7.28
CA GLY A 178 11.26 -2.81 -6.63
C GLY A 178 11.38 -2.76 -5.10
N LEU A 179 11.96 -3.80 -4.49
CA LEU A 179 12.25 -3.83 -3.05
C LEU A 179 13.24 -2.74 -2.63
N VAL A 180 14.32 -2.57 -3.39
CA VAL A 180 15.33 -1.53 -3.13
C VAL A 180 14.71 -0.14 -3.28
N LEU A 181 13.94 0.09 -4.33
CA LEU A 181 13.25 1.35 -4.57
C LEU A 181 12.30 1.69 -3.42
N PHE A 182 11.49 0.73 -2.98
CA PHE A 182 10.60 0.90 -1.83
C PHE A 182 11.37 1.25 -0.56
N SER A 183 12.49 0.57 -0.30
CA SER A 183 13.34 0.80 0.87
C SER A 183 13.90 2.22 0.88
N ILE A 184 14.38 2.71 -0.26
CA ILE A 184 14.89 4.08 -0.44
C ILE A 184 13.77 5.11 -0.22
N CYS A 185 12.61 4.92 -0.86
CA CYS A 185 11.46 5.81 -0.70
C CYS A 185 10.97 5.87 0.75
N SER A 186 10.88 4.72 1.43
CA SER A 186 10.48 4.62 2.83
C SER A 186 11.46 5.36 3.75
N TRP A 187 12.77 5.19 3.55
CA TRP A 187 13.79 5.89 4.31
C TRP A 187 13.73 7.40 4.13
N TRP A 188 13.61 7.87 2.88
CA TRP A 188 13.54 9.29 2.56
C TRP A 188 12.29 9.97 3.14
N LEU A 189 11.14 9.28 3.09
CA LEU A 189 9.90 9.78 3.68
C LEU A 189 10.01 9.89 5.22
N SER A 190 10.64 8.90 5.87
CA SER A 190 10.84 8.88 7.31
C SER A 190 11.82 9.97 7.78
N SER A 191 12.93 10.16 7.08
CA SER A 191 13.93 11.19 7.43
C SER A 191 13.36 12.61 7.27
N SER A 192 12.56 12.84 6.22
CA SER A 192 11.85 14.09 5.97
C SER A 192 10.79 14.42 7.04
N ALA A 193 10.20 13.40 7.68
CA ALA A 193 9.30 13.59 8.82
C ALA A 193 10.07 13.99 10.09
N SER A 194 11.22 13.36 10.33
CA SER A 194 12.09 13.69 11.47
C SER A 194 12.67 15.11 11.38
N ALA A 195 13.06 15.56 10.19
CA ALA A 195 13.57 16.92 9.98
C ALA A 195 12.51 18.01 10.28
N ARG A 196 11.24 17.74 9.97
CA ARG A 196 10.11 18.64 10.28
C ARG A 196 9.74 18.65 11.77
N GLY A 197 9.92 17.54 12.49
CA GLY A 197 9.73 17.46 13.94
C GLY A 197 10.80 18.21 14.76
N GLY A 198 12.04 18.24 14.27
CA GLY A 198 13.15 18.95 14.93
C GLY A 198 12.99 20.48 14.95
N SER A 199 12.36 21.06 13.93
CA SER A 199 12.12 22.51 13.83
C SER A 199 11.02 23.03 14.77
N ARG A 200 10.08 22.18 15.23
CA ARG A 200 9.04 22.59 16.18
C ARG A 200 9.48 22.55 17.65
N ARG A 201 10.59 21.86 17.97
CA ARG A 201 11.09 21.72 19.35
C ARG A 201 12.03 22.86 19.80
N SER A 202 12.51 23.71 18.90
CA SER A 202 13.42 24.82 19.23
C SER A 202 12.73 26.18 19.47
N GLY A 203 11.40 26.27 19.36
CA GLY A 203 10.63 27.50 19.52
C GLY A 203 10.16 27.82 20.95
N GLY A 204 10.52 27.01 21.95
CA GLY A 204 9.91 27.07 23.28
C GLY A 204 10.89 27.07 24.45
N SER A 205 11.90 27.95 24.47
CA SER A 205 12.45 28.51 25.73
C SER A 205 13.48 29.61 25.45
N ARG A 206 13.04 30.84 25.14
CA ARG A 206 13.83 32.05 25.40
C ARG A 206 12.90 33.18 25.82
N SER A 207 12.46 33.15 27.08
CA SER A 207 12.13 34.37 27.80
C SER A 207 13.35 34.76 28.64
N SER A 208 14.35 35.34 27.98
CA SER A 208 15.30 36.21 28.65
C SER A 208 14.65 37.59 28.72
N ARG A 209 14.48 38.13 29.93
CA ARG A 209 14.48 39.57 30.14
C ARG A 209 15.24 39.96 31.41
N PRO A 210 15.78 41.19 31.44
CA PRO A 210 17.06 41.51 32.06
C PRO A 210 16.96 42.48 33.25
N GLY A 211 18.05 42.58 34.02
CA GLY A 211 18.52 43.86 34.59
C GLY A 211 17.90 44.37 35.91
N CYS A 212 18.72 44.28 36.98
CA CYS A 212 19.15 45.36 37.89
C CYS A 212 18.11 46.31 38.56
N CYS A 213 18.12 46.40 39.90
CA CYS A 213 18.47 47.62 40.66
C CYS A 213 18.47 47.39 42.19
N THR A 214 19.60 47.76 42.81
CA THR A 214 19.83 48.35 44.15
C THR A 214 18.62 48.63 45.05
N SER A 215 18.65 48.19 46.31
CA SER A 215 19.00 49.01 47.49
C SER A 215 19.06 48.17 48.76
#